data_AF-A5WYF4-F1
#
_entry.id   AF-A5WYF4-F1
#
_cell.length_a   1.000
_cell.length_b   1.000
_cell.length_c   1.000
_cell.angle_alpha   90.00
_cell.angle_beta   90.00
_cell.angle_gamma   90.00
#
_symmetry.space_group_name_H-M   'P 1'
#
loop_
_entity.id
_entity.type
_entity.pdbx_description
1 polymer ?
#
loop_
_entity_poly.entity_id
_entity_poly.type
_entity_poly.pdbx_seq_one_letter_code
_entity_poly.pdbx_strand_id
1 'polypeptide(L)'
;MKFFGLYLLVACILALAHATPQSPPAQIKDPKIYASGGGSPKDGYNVNVDVRKNVWESQNGRHSIDATGGYSQHLGGPYGNSRPDFRGGASYTYRF
;
A
#
# COMPACT_ATOMS: atom_id res chain seq x y z
N MET A 1 17.77 -46.08 -21.29
CA MET A 1 16.38 -45.75 -20.87
C MET A 1 16.26 -45.19 -19.44
N LYS A 2 17.27 -45.31 -18.56
CA LYS A 2 17.18 -44.86 -17.14
C LYS A 2 17.40 -43.36 -16.89
N PHE A 3 18.03 -42.63 -17.83
CA PHE A 3 18.34 -41.20 -17.67
C PHE A 3 17.24 -40.26 -18.19
N PHE A 4 16.32 -40.75 -19.01
CA PHE A 4 15.26 -39.94 -19.63
C PHE A 4 14.20 -39.52 -18.61
N GLY A 5 13.84 -40.42 -17.69
CA GLY A 5 12.91 -40.11 -16.60
C GLY A 5 13.46 -39.07 -15.62
N LEU A 6 14.75 -39.15 -15.29
CA LEU A 6 15.41 -38.18 -14.42
C LEU A 6 15.46 -36.79 -15.07
N TYR A 7 15.75 -36.71 -16.36
CA TYR A 7 15.74 -35.45 -17.11
C TYR A 7 14.35 -34.81 -17.15
N LEU A 8 13.31 -35.60 -17.34
CA LEU A 8 11.92 -35.11 -17.39
C LEU A 8 11.45 -34.62 -16.01
N LEU A 9 11.90 -35.28 -14.94
CA LEU A 9 11.61 -34.89 -13.57
C LEU A 9 12.35 -33.59 -13.18
N VAL A 10 13.62 -33.46 -13.57
CA VAL A 10 14.41 -32.22 -13.38
C VAL A 10 13.80 -31.07 -14.17
N ALA A 11 13.41 -31.30 -15.44
CA ALA A 11 12.73 -30.29 -16.25
C ALA A 11 11.38 -29.85 -15.65
N CYS A 12 10.64 -30.76 -15.02
CA CYS A 12 9.38 -30.46 -14.35
C CYS A 12 9.55 -29.62 -13.07
N ILE A 13 10.59 -29.92 -12.28
CA ILE A 13 10.92 -29.13 -11.06
C ILE A 13 11.37 -27.73 -11.44
N LEU A 14 12.21 -27.61 -12.48
CA LEU A 14 12.59 -26.31 -13.04
C LEU A 14 11.33 -25.58 -13.52
N ALA A 15 10.48 -26.21 -14.36
CA ALA A 15 9.22 -25.63 -14.84
C ALA A 15 8.32 -25.06 -13.73
N LEU A 16 8.21 -25.78 -12.60
CA LEU A 16 7.46 -25.34 -11.43
C LEU A 16 8.16 -24.21 -10.64
N ALA A 17 9.49 -24.17 -10.63
CA ALA A 17 10.24 -23.11 -9.96
C ALA A 17 10.18 -21.76 -10.70
N HIS A 18 10.05 -21.77 -12.03
CA HIS A 18 9.83 -20.56 -12.84
C HIS A 18 8.37 -20.29 -13.19
N ALA A 19 7.45 -21.16 -12.79
CA ALA A 19 6.03 -20.83 -12.68
C ALA A 19 5.82 -19.96 -11.42
N THR A 20 6.47 -18.79 -11.38
CA THR A 20 6.00 -17.75 -10.47
C THR A 20 4.56 -17.47 -10.88
N PRO A 21 3.57 -17.59 -9.97
CA PRO A 21 2.24 -17.12 -10.27
C PRO A 21 2.41 -15.66 -10.67
N GLN A 22 2.23 -15.39 -11.96
CA GLN A 22 2.48 -14.09 -12.55
C GLN A 22 1.56 -13.13 -11.80
N SER A 23 2.13 -12.37 -10.85
CA SER A 23 1.39 -11.34 -10.14
C SER A 23 0.76 -10.47 -11.22
N PRO A 24 -0.57 -10.26 -11.22
CA PRO A 24 -1.18 -9.37 -12.20
C PRO A 24 -0.39 -8.07 -12.17
N PRO A 25 -0.08 -7.46 -13.34
CA PRO A 25 0.67 -6.21 -13.38
C PRO A 25 -0.01 -5.28 -12.40
N ALA A 26 0.72 -4.84 -11.37
CA ALA A 26 0.13 -4.15 -10.24
C ALA A 26 -0.76 -3.04 -10.79
N GLN A 27 -2.08 -3.22 -10.71
CA GLN A 27 -3.03 -2.16 -11.03
C GLN A 27 -2.97 -1.21 -9.85
N ILE A 28 -1.86 -0.50 -9.78
CA ILE A 28 -1.62 0.55 -8.80
C ILE A 28 -2.61 1.63 -9.16
N LYS A 29 -3.78 1.60 -8.52
CA LYS A 29 -4.75 2.69 -8.59
C LYS A 29 -4.04 3.93 -8.06
N ASP A 30 -4.26 5.05 -8.75
CA ASP A 30 -3.63 6.31 -8.38
C ASP A 30 -3.83 6.57 -6.89
N PRO A 31 -2.77 7.01 -6.18
CA PRO A 31 -2.87 7.30 -4.76
C PRO A 31 -3.92 8.39 -4.55
N LYS A 32 -4.89 8.11 -3.68
CA LYS A 32 -5.84 9.12 -3.20
C LYS A 32 -5.14 9.94 -2.12
N ILE A 33 -4.96 11.22 -2.39
CA ILE A 33 -4.33 12.18 -1.49
C ILE A 33 -5.40 13.15 -1.01
N TYR A 34 -5.53 13.28 0.31
CA TYR A 34 -6.39 14.24 0.98
C TYR A 34 -5.48 15.20 1.73
N ALA A 35 -5.56 16.49 1.42
CA ALA A 35 -4.85 17.52 2.15
C ALA A 35 -5.88 18.52 2.67
N SER A 36 -5.80 18.84 3.96
CA SER A 36 -6.66 19.83 4.60
C SER A 36 -5.80 20.78 5.44
N GLY A 37 -6.18 22.05 5.40
CA GLY A 37 -5.50 23.12 6.12
C GLY A 37 -6.55 24.07 6.69
N GLY A 38 -6.47 24.36 7.98
CA GLY A 38 -7.47 25.21 8.63
C GLY A 38 -6.95 25.81 9.93
N GLY A 39 -7.26 27.07 10.17
CA GLY A 39 -6.80 27.76 11.36
C GLY A 39 -6.91 29.27 11.26
N SER A 40 -6.44 29.95 12.29
CA SER A 40 -6.47 31.40 12.38
C SER A 40 -5.13 31.92 12.92
N PRO A 41 -4.74 33.16 12.61
CA PRO A 41 -3.47 33.72 13.11
C PRO A 41 -3.36 33.73 14.63
N LYS A 42 -4.50 33.83 15.34
CA LYS A 42 -4.55 33.84 16.82
C LYS A 42 -4.47 32.45 17.43
N ASP A 43 -5.06 31.44 16.79
CA ASP A 43 -5.22 30.09 17.35
C ASP A 43 -4.20 29.11 16.77
N GLY A 44 -3.52 29.45 15.68
CA GLY A 44 -2.62 28.58 14.93
C GLY A 44 -3.28 27.91 13.72
N TYR A 45 -2.47 27.21 12.93
CA TYR A 45 -2.83 26.53 11.69
C TYR A 45 -2.71 25.02 11.85
N ASN A 46 -3.74 24.29 11.48
CA ASN A 46 -3.70 22.84 11.38
C ASN A 46 -3.43 22.44 9.94
N VAL A 47 -2.46 21.55 9.75
CA VAL A 47 -2.16 20.90 8.48
C VAL A 47 -2.40 19.41 8.66
N ASN A 48 -3.13 18.81 7.75
CA ASN A 48 -3.34 17.37 7.71
C ASN A 48 -3.23 16.89 6.26
N VAL A 49 -2.49 15.79 6.07
CA VAL A 49 -2.26 15.14 4.78
C VAL A 49 -2.42 13.65 4.98
N ASP A 50 -3.36 13.04 4.28
CA ASP A 50 -3.63 11.61 4.30
C ASP A 50 -3.51 11.04 2.88
N VAL A 51 -2.79 9.93 2.75
CA VAL A 51 -2.54 9.24 1.49
C VAL A 51 -3.02 7.80 1.62
N ARG A 52 -3.78 7.34 0.63
CA ARG A 52 -4.20 5.94 0.50
C ARG A 52 -3.88 5.44 -0.89
N LYS A 53 -3.22 4.30 -0.99
CA LYS A 53 -2.83 3.69 -2.26
C LYS A 53 -3.12 2.20 -2.25
N ASN A 54 -3.75 1.70 -3.31
CA ASN A 54 -3.83 0.27 -3.52
C ASN A 54 -2.44 -0.26 -3.91
N VAL A 55 -1.90 -1.17 -3.11
CA VAL A 55 -0.57 -1.75 -3.35
C VAL A 55 -0.66 -3.12 -4.00
N TRP A 56 -1.81 -3.79 -3.86
CA TRP A 56 -2.05 -5.09 -4.44
C TRP A 56 -3.54 -5.37 -4.62
N GLU A 57 -3.86 -6.08 -5.70
CA GLU A 57 -5.18 -6.60 -5.99
C GLU A 57 -5.02 -8.01 -6.57
N SER A 58 -5.83 -8.95 -6.12
CA SER A 58 -5.83 -10.32 -6.66
C SER A 58 -6.40 -10.34 -8.08
N GLN A 59 -6.02 -11.34 -8.86
CA GLN A 59 -6.43 -11.50 -10.26
C GLN A 59 -7.96 -11.54 -10.45
N ASN A 60 -8.68 -12.07 -9.46
CA ASN A 60 -10.13 -12.16 -9.47
C ASN A 60 -10.83 -10.92 -8.88
N GLY A 61 -10.09 -9.88 -8.45
CA GLY A 61 -10.63 -8.67 -7.84
C GLY A 61 -11.28 -8.86 -6.45
N ARG A 62 -11.24 -10.08 -5.91
CA ARG A 62 -11.87 -10.43 -4.64
C ARG A 62 -11.04 -10.05 -3.43
N HIS A 63 -9.75 -9.83 -3.62
CA HIS A 63 -8.83 -9.45 -2.55
C HIS A 63 -8.09 -8.20 -2.95
N SER A 64 -8.01 -7.23 -2.06
CA SER A 64 -7.20 -6.02 -2.28
C SER A 64 -6.51 -5.59 -0.98
N ILE A 65 -5.28 -5.10 -1.11
CA ILE A 65 -4.52 -4.51 -0.01
C ILE A 65 -4.28 -3.05 -0.34
N ASP A 66 -4.70 -2.19 0.59
CA ASP A 66 -4.44 -0.75 0.53
C ASP A 66 -3.43 -0.38 1.61
N ALA A 67 -2.42 0.41 1.24
CA ALA A 67 -1.54 1.08 2.19
C ALA A 67 -2.07 2.49 2.46
N THR A 68 -1.99 2.91 3.71
CA THR A 68 -2.38 4.24 4.17
C THR A 68 -1.24 4.90 4.93
N GLY A 69 -1.03 6.18 4.71
CA GLY A 69 -0.10 7.01 5.46
C GLY A 69 -0.73 8.37 5.74
N GLY A 70 -0.46 8.94 6.90
CA GLY A 70 -1.02 10.22 7.32
C GLY A 70 0.00 11.05 8.07
N TYR A 71 -0.11 12.36 7.91
CA TYR A 71 0.66 13.36 8.62
C TYR A 71 -0.29 14.45 9.10
N SER A 72 -0.19 14.84 10.37
CA SER A 72 -0.88 16.03 10.84
C SER A 72 -0.05 16.82 11.83
N GLN A 73 -0.17 18.14 11.78
CA GLN A 73 0.54 19.03 12.68
C GLN A 73 -0.24 20.33 12.88
N HIS A 74 -0.29 20.78 14.12
CA HIS A 74 -0.67 22.15 14.46
C HIS A 74 0.57 23.04 14.58
N LEU A 75 0.54 24.19 13.90
CA LEU A 75 1.60 25.19 13.77
C LEU A 75 1.13 26.54 14.30
N GLY A 76 1.85 27.14 15.24
CA GLY A 76 1.52 28.45 15.82
C GLY A 76 0.52 28.39 16.97
N GLY A 77 -0.15 29.51 17.24
CA GLY A 77 -1.05 29.68 18.39
C GLY A 77 -0.32 30.01 19.70
N PRO A 78 -1.05 30.31 20.79
CA PRO A 78 -0.48 30.79 22.05
C PRO A 78 0.44 29.78 22.73
N TYR A 79 0.26 28.50 22.41
CA TYR A 79 1.01 27.37 22.96
C TYR A 79 2.10 26.85 22.01
N GLY A 80 2.29 27.50 20.85
CA GLY A 80 3.29 27.14 19.84
C GLY A 80 2.98 25.86 19.08
N ASN A 81 3.98 25.37 18.32
CA ASN A 81 3.81 24.19 17.47
C ASN A 81 3.54 22.93 18.30
N SER A 82 2.48 22.22 17.93
CA SER A 82 2.26 20.86 18.43
C SER A 82 3.29 19.88 17.86
N ARG A 83 3.42 18.74 18.54
CA ARG A 83 4.19 17.61 18.01
C ARG A 83 3.51 17.08 16.73
N PRO A 84 4.30 16.75 15.69
CA PRO A 84 3.76 16.10 14.50
C PRO A 84 3.21 14.71 14.85
N ASP A 85 2.07 14.39 14.24
CA ASP A 85 1.40 13.10 14.33
C ASP A 85 1.53 12.36 13.01
N PHE A 86 2.14 11.17 13.06
CA PHE A 86 2.36 10.32 11.90
C PHE A 86 1.50 9.07 12.03
N ARG A 87 0.78 8.74 10.95
CA ARG A 87 -0.09 7.58 10.87
C ARG A 87 0.37 6.69 9.73
N GLY A 88 0.36 5.39 9.95
CA GLY A 88 0.69 4.39 8.95
C GLY A 88 -0.18 3.17 9.15
N GLY A 89 -0.64 2.57 8.07
CA GLY A 89 -1.52 1.41 8.14
C GLY A 89 -1.63 0.66 6.83
N ALA A 90 -2.16 -0.54 6.91
CA ALA A 90 -2.57 -1.32 5.77
C ALA A 90 -3.98 -1.87 6.02
N SER A 91 -4.79 -1.93 4.97
CA SER A 91 -6.15 -2.45 5.01
C SER A 91 -6.27 -3.57 4.00
N TYR A 92 -6.80 -4.71 4.43
CA TYR A 92 -7.13 -5.82 3.57
C TYR A 92 -8.65 -5.86 3.36
N THR A 93 -9.08 -5.96 2.11
CA THR A 93 -10.50 -6.02 1.74
C THR A 93 -10.76 -7.31 0.98
N TYR A 94 -11.85 -8.00 1.36
CA TYR A 94 -12.40 -9.12 0.63
C TYR A 94 -13.77 -8.77 0.05
N ARG A 95 -13.98 -9.05 -1.23
CA ARG A 95 -15.24 -8.86 -1.95
C ARG A 95 -15.76 -10.22 -2.38
N PHE A 96 -16.98 -10.54 -1.98
CA PHE A 96 -17.60 -11.85 -2.23
C PHE A 96 -18.01 -12.00 -3.69
#